data_AF-A0A946PBH8-F1
#
_entry.id   AF-A0A946PBH8-F1
#
_cell.length_a   1.000
_cell.length_b   1.000
_cell.length_c   1.000
_cell.angle_alpha   90.00
_cell.angle_beta   90.00
_cell.angle_gamma   90.00
#
_symmetry.space_group_name_H-M   'P 1'
#
loop_
_entity.id
_entity.type
_entity.pdbx_description
1 polymer ?
#
loop_
_entity_poly.entity_id
_entity_poly.type
_entity_poly.pdbx_seq_one_letter_code
_entity_poly.pdbx_strand_id
1 'polypeptide(L)'
;VELAGRPEKIPSTGALSLVRSDPLSQGPKLFSQHCQSCHAYIDPTAENAAEVFAESSAANLFKFGGESWVRGLLDPKRVGGAAYFGNTAHKEGDMVSFVCEDFTDEDEWKRADKEAVVFALVAEAGLLQESGRKNVIKRGQELITDTDRCGSCHPYRNNETELGYAPDLNGWGSEEWLVGIVTDPTHQRFYPDTNDRMPRFGVASDGGLQALSDKQIQLVSQWLRGSWYRPVGHNPKNVSEHP
;
A
#
# COMPACT_ATOMS: atom_id res chain seq x y z
N VAL A 1 17.46 21.56 9.47
CA VAL A 1 18.71 21.90 8.75
C VAL A 1 19.12 20.81 7.75
N GLU A 2 18.67 19.57 7.93
CA GLU A 2 18.99 18.43 7.05
C GLU A 2 18.46 18.54 5.61
N LEU A 3 17.23 19.03 5.39
CA LEU A 3 16.65 19.19 4.04
C LEU A 3 17.44 20.14 3.12
N ALA A 4 18.23 21.06 3.68
CA ALA A 4 19.07 21.97 2.91
C ALA A 4 20.30 21.27 2.30
N GLY A 5 20.64 20.06 2.77
CA GLY A 5 21.73 19.22 2.25
C GLY A 5 21.37 18.39 1.02
N ARG A 6 20.13 18.47 0.53
CA ARG A 6 19.70 17.72 -0.66
C ARG A 6 20.42 18.18 -1.95
N PRO A 7 20.61 17.30 -2.95
CA PRO A 7 21.30 17.65 -4.20
C PRO A 7 20.70 18.86 -4.92
N GLU A 8 19.39 19.05 -4.82
CA GLU A 8 18.63 20.13 -5.48
C GLU A 8 18.81 21.50 -4.79
N LYS A 9 19.52 21.55 -3.65
CA LYS A 9 19.76 22.76 -2.83
C LYS A 9 18.46 23.50 -2.46
N ILE A 10 18.59 24.71 -1.91
CA ILE A 10 17.47 25.57 -1.53
C ILE A 10 16.89 26.22 -2.81
N PRO A 11 15.59 26.03 -3.13
CA PRO A 11 14.96 26.68 -4.27
C PRO A 11 14.95 28.20 -4.16
N SER A 12 14.82 28.88 -5.30
CA SER A 12 14.60 30.34 -5.34
C SER A 12 13.34 30.79 -4.59
N THR A 13 12.36 29.89 -4.42
CA THR A 13 11.15 30.10 -3.60
C THR A 13 11.40 30.02 -2.09
N GLY A 14 12.65 29.77 -1.67
CA GLY A 14 13.11 29.81 -0.27
C GLY A 14 13.05 28.47 0.45
N ALA A 15 13.68 28.40 1.62
CA ALA A 15 13.81 27.16 2.40
C ALA A 15 12.47 26.60 2.92
N LEU A 16 11.43 27.44 3.03
CA LEU A 16 10.11 27.00 3.46
C LEU A 16 9.43 26.07 2.44
N SER A 17 9.73 26.25 1.15
CA SER A 17 9.18 25.37 0.09
C SER A 17 9.71 23.94 0.21
N LEU A 18 10.91 23.76 0.81
CA LEU A 18 11.47 22.45 1.13
C LEU A 18 10.56 21.69 2.08
N VAL A 19 10.23 22.30 3.22
CA VAL A 19 9.44 21.68 4.29
C VAL A 19 8.01 21.41 3.81
N ARG A 20 7.44 22.31 3.01
CA ARG A 20 6.10 22.14 2.40
C ARG A 20 6.04 21.04 1.35
N SER A 21 7.18 20.63 0.80
CA SER A 21 7.26 19.60 -0.23
C SER A 21 7.96 18.33 0.26
N ASP A 22 8.24 18.24 1.55
CA ASP A 22 8.92 17.11 2.17
C ASP A 22 7.90 16.08 2.70
N PRO A 23 7.92 14.83 2.20
CA PRO A 23 6.97 13.80 2.63
C PRO A 23 7.08 13.49 4.12
N LEU A 24 8.28 13.53 4.70
CA LEU A 24 8.44 13.25 6.13
C LEU A 24 7.76 14.32 7.01
N SER A 25 7.84 15.58 6.61
CA SER A 25 7.25 16.69 7.35
C SER A 25 5.73 16.84 7.14
N GLN A 26 5.23 16.51 5.95
CA GLN A 26 3.82 16.72 5.59
C GLN A 26 2.97 15.45 5.70
N GLY A 27 3.53 14.29 5.38
CA GLY A 27 2.83 13.01 5.33
C GLY A 27 2.09 12.65 6.63
N PRO A 28 2.74 12.67 7.81
CA PRO A 28 2.06 12.35 9.07
C PRO A 28 0.88 13.28 9.37
N LYS A 29 0.99 14.57 9.01
CA LYS A 29 -0.09 15.55 9.22
C LYS A 29 -1.27 15.26 8.32
N LEU A 30 -1.00 14.99 7.04
CA LEU A 30 -2.02 14.64 6.06
C LEU A 30 -2.71 13.33 6.44
N PHE A 31 -1.94 12.32 6.85
CA PHE A 31 -2.47 11.04 7.29
C PHE A 31 -3.37 11.21 8.52
N SER A 32 -2.92 11.94 9.54
CA SER A 32 -3.70 12.20 10.75
C SER A 32 -5.01 12.93 10.45
N GLN A 33 -4.98 13.90 9.53
CA GLN A 33 -6.15 14.71 9.18
C GLN A 33 -7.18 13.98 8.31
N HIS A 34 -6.74 13.04 7.46
CA HIS A 34 -7.58 12.51 6.37
C HIS A 34 -7.71 10.99 6.35
N CYS A 35 -6.79 10.25 6.95
CA CYS A 35 -6.71 8.78 6.81
C CYS A 35 -6.85 8.05 8.15
N GLN A 36 -6.31 8.62 9.24
CA GLN A 36 -6.18 7.97 10.54
C GLN A 36 -7.52 7.68 11.24
N SER A 37 -8.60 8.34 10.82
CA SER A 37 -9.96 8.02 11.33
C SER A 37 -10.43 6.61 10.97
N CYS A 38 -9.84 6.01 9.93
CA CYS A 38 -10.21 4.66 9.47
C CYS A 38 -9.02 3.70 9.47
N HIS A 39 -7.85 4.17 9.01
CA HIS A 39 -6.65 3.35 8.86
C HIS A 39 -5.74 3.46 10.08
N ALA A 40 -5.37 2.32 10.65
CA ALA A 40 -4.23 2.26 11.55
C ALA A 40 -2.91 2.57 10.81
N TYR A 41 -1.95 3.10 11.55
CA TYR A 41 -0.54 3.17 11.14
C TYR A 41 0.33 2.85 12.36
N ILE A 42 0.45 1.57 12.66
CA ILE A 42 1.20 1.08 13.82
C ILE A 42 1.97 -0.20 13.48
N ASP A 43 3.16 -0.36 14.08
CA ASP A 43 3.89 -1.62 13.96
C ASP A 43 3.04 -2.76 14.55
N PRO A 44 2.74 -3.83 13.78
CA PRO A 44 1.95 -4.95 14.28
C PRO A 44 2.54 -5.68 15.50
N THR A 45 3.80 -5.41 15.85
CA THR A 45 4.48 -5.97 17.02
C THR A 45 4.39 -5.08 18.27
N ALA A 46 3.83 -3.87 18.16
CA ALA A 46 3.61 -2.99 19.30
C ALA A 46 2.58 -3.58 20.28
N GLU A 47 2.76 -3.33 21.57
CA GLU A 47 1.93 -3.90 22.65
C GLU A 47 0.44 -3.56 22.48
N ASN A 48 0.11 -2.34 22.05
CA ASN A 48 -1.25 -1.86 21.84
C ASN A 48 -1.76 -2.06 20.39
N ALA A 49 -1.03 -2.77 19.52
CA ALA A 49 -1.42 -2.90 18.11
C ALA A 49 -2.80 -3.54 17.93
N ALA A 50 -3.12 -4.57 18.73
CA ALA A 50 -4.41 -5.26 18.65
C ALA A 50 -5.59 -4.34 18.99
N GLU A 51 -5.43 -3.47 19.98
CA GLU A 51 -6.44 -2.47 20.37
C GLU A 51 -6.65 -1.45 19.24
N VAL A 52 -5.55 -0.91 18.70
CA VAL A 52 -5.60 0.04 17.59
C VAL A 52 -6.27 -0.57 16.35
N PHE A 53 -5.99 -1.83 16.03
CA PHE A 53 -6.66 -2.52 14.93
C PHE A 53 -8.16 -2.73 15.19
N ALA A 54 -8.55 -3.07 16.43
CA ALA A 54 -9.95 -3.27 16.79
C ALA A 54 -10.77 -1.97 16.70
N GLU A 55 -10.17 -0.82 17.01
CA GLU A 55 -10.80 0.50 16.87
C GLU A 55 -10.78 1.03 15.43
N SER A 56 -9.90 0.51 14.59
CA SER A 56 -9.78 0.90 13.19
C SER A 56 -10.88 0.26 12.35
N SER A 57 -11.33 0.99 11.32
CA SER A 57 -12.38 0.54 10.41
C SER A 57 -11.84 0.16 9.02
N ALA A 58 -10.52 0.22 8.83
CA ALA A 58 -9.83 -0.16 7.61
C ALA A 58 -8.45 -0.76 7.92
N ALA A 59 -7.83 -1.37 6.91
CA ALA A 59 -6.55 -2.05 7.05
C ALA A 59 -5.44 -1.15 7.62
N ASN A 60 -4.53 -1.76 8.38
CA ASN A 60 -3.31 -1.09 8.84
C ASN A 60 -2.40 -0.77 7.66
N LEU A 61 -1.90 0.47 7.58
CA LEU A 61 -1.06 0.93 6.48
C LEU A 61 0.43 0.99 6.83
N PHE A 62 0.81 0.55 8.03
CA PHE A 62 2.22 0.46 8.42
C PHE A 62 2.99 -0.49 7.49
N LYS A 63 4.03 0.04 6.83
CA LYS A 63 4.86 -0.67 5.83
C LYS A 63 4.05 -1.30 4.68
N PHE A 64 2.92 -0.68 4.29
CA PHE A 64 2.13 -1.10 3.14
C PHE A 64 3.00 -1.29 1.88
N GLY A 65 2.74 -2.35 1.11
CA GLY A 65 3.54 -2.74 -0.06
C GLY A 65 4.87 -3.42 0.27
N GLY A 66 5.31 -3.38 1.53
CA GLY A 66 6.51 -4.08 2.01
C GLY A 66 6.26 -5.57 2.22
N GLU A 67 7.34 -6.35 2.27
CA GLU A 67 7.30 -7.81 2.39
C GLU A 67 6.47 -8.29 3.59
N SER A 68 6.67 -7.72 4.79
CA SER A 68 5.93 -8.10 5.99
C SER A 68 4.42 -7.87 5.86
N TRP A 69 4.03 -6.83 5.12
CA TRP A 69 2.63 -6.49 4.91
C TRP A 69 1.99 -7.46 3.91
N VAL A 70 2.64 -7.69 2.75
CA VAL A 70 2.19 -8.64 1.72
C VAL A 70 2.08 -10.06 2.26
N ARG A 71 3.04 -10.48 3.09
CA ARG A 71 2.98 -11.81 3.74
C ARG A 71 1.74 -11.99 4.60
N GLY A 72 1.30 -10.96 5.31
CA GLY A 72 0.06 -11.06 6.10
C GLY A 72 -1.19 -10.89 5.26
N LEU A 73 -1.14 -10.16 4.13
CA LEU A 73 -2.24 -10.13 3.16
C LEU A 73 -2.51 -11.54 2.58
N LEU A 74 -1.46 -12.32 2.36
CA LEU A 74 -1.53 -13.68 1.80
C LEU A 74 -1.44 -14.79 2.88
N ASP A 75 -1.72 -14.45 4.14
CA ASP A 75 -1.76 -15.42 5.25
C ASP A 75 -3.22 -15.70 5.63
N PRO A 76 -3.70 -16.96 5.51
CA PRO A 76 -5.08 -17.34 5.81
C PRO A 76 -5.50 -17.03 7.26
N LYS A 77 -4.55 -16.92 8.19
CA LYS A 77 -4.84 -16.58 9.59
C LYS A 77 -4.96 -15.08 9.84
N ARG A 78 -4.59 -14.24 8.86
CA ARG A 78 -4.45 -12.79 9.04
C ARG A 78 -5.29 -11.98 8.07
N VAL A 79 -5.47 -12.45 6.84
CA VAL A 79 -6.16 -11.72 5.75
C VAL A 79 -7.57 -11.24 6.12
N GLY A 80 -8.33 -12.07 6.84
CA GLY A 80 -9.66 -11.75 7.35
C GLY A 80 -9.66 -11.03 8.71
N GLY A 81 -8.49 -10.71 9.26
CA GLY A 81 -8.35 -10.05 10.57
C GLY A 81 -8.43 -8.52 10.48
N ALA A 82 -8.56 -7.86 11.65
CA ALA A 82 -8.73 -6.42 11.78
C ALA A 82 -7.57 -5.58 11.18
N ALA A 83 -6.36 -6.14 11.08
CA ALA A 83 -5.22 -5.47 10.44
C ALA A 83 -5.32 -5.43 8.91
N TYR A 84 -6.23 -6.20 8.30
CA TYR A 84 -6.42 -6.37 6.86
C TYR A 84 -7.89 -6.15 6.47
N PHE A 85 -8.60 -7.16 5.95
CA PHE A 85 -9.98 -6.99 5.47
C PHE A 85 -11.05 -7.11 6.56
N GLY A 86 -10.72 -7.57 7.77
CA GLY A 86 -11.71 -8.00 8.76
C GLY A 86 -12.71 -6.94 9.21
N ASN A 87 -12.34 -5.66 9.16
CA ASN A 87 -13.19 -4.53 9.57
C ASN A 87 -13.82 -3.79 8.38
N THR A 88 -13.66 -4.29 7.15
CA THR A 88 -14.21 -3.70 5.93
C THR A 88 -15.40 -4.50 5.40
N ALA A 89 -16.09 -3.96 4.40
CA ALA A 89 -17.11 -4.68 3.63
C ALA A 89 -16.57 -5.95 2.94
N HIS A 90 -15.25 -6.11 2.80
CA HIS A 90 -14.61 -7.22 2.10
C HIS A 90 -14.20 -8.39 3.01
N LYS A 91 -14.53 -8.36 4.30
CA LYS A 91 -14.16 -9.42 5.27
C LYS A 91 -14.58 -10.85 4.85
N GLU A 92 -15.63 -10.96 4.05
CA GLU A 92 -16.21 -12.21 3.54
C GLU A 92 -16.14 -12.25 1.99
N GLY A 93 -15.32 -11.39 1.38
CA GLY A 93 -15.18 -11.28 -0.07
C GLY A 93 -14.21 -12.30 -0.66
N ASP A 94 -14.25 -12.42 -1.99
CA ASP A 94 -13.54 -13.46 -2.74
C ASP A 94 -12.03 -13.49 -2.49
N MET A 95 -11.38 -12.34 -2.26
CA MET A 95 -9.96 -12.28 -1.91
C MET A 95 -9.66 -12.98 -0.57
N VAL A 96 -10.53 -12.82 0.44
CA VAL A 96 -10.36 -13.48 1.74
C VAL A 96 -10.59 -14.98 1.57
N SER A 97 -11.64 -15.38 0.87
CA SER A 97 -11.96 -16.79 0.59
C SER A 97 -10.82 -17.47 -0.17
N PHE A 98 -10.31 -16.86 -1.25
CA PHE A 98 -9.19 -17.38 -2.02
C PHE A 98 -7.95 -17.63 -1.16
N VAL A 99 -7.58 -16.68 -0.29
CA VAL A 99 -6.41 -16.84 0.58
C VAL A 99 -6.63 -17.92 1.65
N CYS A 100 -7.85 -18.05 2.16
CA CYS A 100 -8.22 -19.02 3.19
C CYS A 100 -8.46 -20.44 2.65
N GLU A 101 -8.78 -20.59 1.38
CA GLU A 101 -9.17 -21.84 0.74
C GLU A 101 -8.13 -22.21 -0.33
N ASP A 102 -8.23 -21.68 -1.55
CA ASP A 102 -7.41 -22.06 -2.71
C ASP A 102 -5.90 -21.88 -2.46
N PHE A 103 -5.50 -20.74 -1.90
CA PHE A 103 -4.10 -20.44 -1.63
C PHE A 103 -3.50 -21.31 -0.52
N THR A 104 -4.31 -22.07 0.22
CA THR A 104 -3.83 -23.02 1.23
C THR A 104 -3.53 -24.41 0.66
N ASP A 105 -4.10 -24.75 -0.51
CA ASP A 105 -3.88 -26.02 -1.18
C ASP A 105 -2.38 -26.20 -1.52
N GLU A 106 -1.74 -27.18 -0.90
CA GLU A 106 -0.31 -27.45 -1.09
C GLU A 106 -0.02 -28.21 -2.38
N ASP A 107 -1.01 -28.82 -3.01
CA ASP A 107 -0.89 -29.46 -4.32
C ASP A 107 -0.81 -28.41 -5.43
N GLU A 108 -1.65 -27.37 -5.35
CA GLU A 108 -1.72 -26.25 -6.32
C GLU A 108 -0.73 -25.11 -6.04
N TRP A 109 -0.48 -24.82 -4.76
CA TRP A 109 0.40 -23.74 -4.32
C TRP A 109 1.57 -24.25 -3.50
N LYS A 110 2.67 -24.55 -4.18
CA LYS A 110 3.93 -24.87 -3.52
C LYS A 110 4.45 -23.66 -2.76
N ARG A 111 5.13 -23.91 -1.64
CA ARG A 111 5.75 -22.85 -0.81
C ARG A 111 6.61 -21.87 -1.64
N ALA A 112 7.38 -22.38 -2.60
CA ALA A 112 8.21 -21.55 -3.46
C ALA A 112 7.40 -20.60 -4.37
N ASP A 113 6.21 -21.04 -4.82
CA ASP A 113 5.32 -20.23 -5.64
C ASP A 113 4.62 -19.14 -4.80
N LYS A 114 4.21 -19.47 -3.57
CA LYS A 114 3.70 -18.45 -2.61
C LYS A 114 4.74 -17.37 -2.33
N GLU A 115 5.99 -17.77 -2.09
CA GLU A 115 7.13 -16.84 -1.94
C GLU A 115 7.35 -15.99 -3.20
N ALA A 116 7.26 -16.61 -4.38
CA ALA A 116 7.42 -15.91 -5.64
C ALA A 116 6.37 -14.80 -5.84
N VAL A 117 5.09 -15.09 -5.54
CA VAL A 117 3.99 -14.10 -5.58
C VAL A 117 4.26 -12.94 -4.61
N VAL A 118 4.68 -13.23 -3.38
CA VAL A 118 5.05 -12.19 -2.40
C VAL A 118 6.13 -11.27 -2.97
N PHE A 119 7.22 -11.83 -3.52
CA PHE A 119 8.30 -11.00 -4.06
C PHE A 119 7.92 -10.25 -5.33
N ALA A 120 7.04 -10.80 -6.17
CA ALA A 120 6.52 -10.08 -7.32
C ALA A 120 5.71 -8.85 -6.91
N LEU A 121 4.80 -8.96 -5.92
CA LEU A 121 4.05 -7.80 -5.41
C LEU A 121 4.94 -6.74 -4.76
N VAL A 122 5.94 -7.15 -3.98
CA VAL A 122 6.92 -6.20 -3.41
C VAL A 122 7.77 -5.55 -4.50
N ALA A 123 8.04 -6.26 -5.60
CA ALA A 123 8.71 -5.72 -6.78
C ALA A 123 7.85 -4.66 -7.49
N GLU A 124 6.54 -4.90 -7.66
CA GLU A 124 5.59 -3.92 -8.20
C GLU A 124 5.55 -2.65 -7.35
N ALA A 125 5.65 -2.79 -6.02
CA ALA A 125 5.77 -1.65 -5.13
C ALA A 125 7.13 -0.92 -5.27
N GLY A 126 8.13 -1.50 -5.93
CA GLY A 126 9.48 -0.95 -6.02
C GLY A 126 10.21 -0.89 -4.67
N LEU A 127 9.83 -1.74 -3.71
CA LEU A 127 10.36 -1.75 -2.34
C LEU A 127 11.34 -2.90 -2.06
N LEU A 128 11.67 -3.70 -3.08
CA LEU A 128 12.68 -4.75 -2.95
C LEU A 128 14.07 -4.14 -2.74
N GLN A 129 14.70 -4.53 -1.63
CA GLN A 129 16.03 -4.08 -1.24
C GLN A 129 17.17 -4.83 -1.99
N GLU A 130 16.89 -6.00 -2.56
CA GLU A 130 17.90 -6.88 -3.14
C GLU A 130 17.64 -7.17 -4.63
N SER A 131 18.63 -6.87 -5.47
CA SER A 131 18.61 -7.12 -6.92
C SER A 131 18.78 -8.60 -7.31
N GLY A 132 18.99 -9.50 -6.34
CA GLY A 132 19.36 -10.91 -6.53
C GLY A 132 18.20 -11.88 -6.79
N ARG A 133 16.94 -11.44 -6.82
CA ARG A 133 15.76 -12.34 -6.87
C ARG A 133 15.04 -12.38 -8.22
N LYS A 134 15.72 -12.02 -9.32
CA LYS A 134 15.10 -11.89 -10.65
C LYS A 134 14.26 -13.10 -11.09
N ASN A 135 14.77 -14.32 -10.92
CA ASN A 135 14.05 -15.53 -11.31
C ASN A 135 12.82 -15.78 -10.45
N VAL A 136 12.91 -15.51 -9.14
CA VAL A 136 11.79 -15.65 -8.20
C VAL A 136 10.70 -14.63 -8.51
N ILE A 137 11.09 -13.38 -8.77
CA ILE A 137 10.16 -12.32 -9.19
C ILE A 137 9.48 -12.71 -10.49
N LYS A 138 10.24 -13.16 -11.50
CA LYS A 138 9.68 -13.59 -12.77
C LYS A 138 8.65 -14.72 -12.60
N ARG A 139 8.97 -15.74 -11.80
CA ARG A 139 8.02 -16.81 -11.47
C ARG A 139 6.75 -16.27 -10.82
N GLY A 140 6.88 -15.33 -9.88
CA GLY A 140 5.73 -14.69 -9.24
C GLY A 140 4.87 -13.89 -10.22
N GLN A 141 5.51 -13.18 -11.16
CA GLN A 141 4.80 -12.45 -12.22
C GLN A 141 4.02 -13.40 -13.14
N GLU A 142 4.62 -14.53 -13.52
CA GLU A 142 3.94 -15.58 -14.30
C GLU A 142 2.71 -16.11 -13.54
N LEU A 143 2.83 -16.41 -12.24
CA LEU A 143 1.74 -16.87 -11.39
C LEU A 143 0.62 -15.83 -11.19
N ILE A 144 0.96 -14.54 -11.11
CA ILE A 144 -0.03 -13.46 -10.99
C ILE A 144 -0.76 -13.24 -12.32
N THR A 145 -0.05 -13.38 -13.44
CA THR A 145 -0.62 -13.21 -14.81
C THR A 145 -1.58 -14.35 -15.14
N ASP A 146 -1.34 -15.55 -14.62
CA ASP A 146 -2.12 -16.76 -14.87
C ASP A 146 -3.61 -16.59 -14.50
N THR A 147 -4.49 -16.77 -15.50
CA THR A 147 -5.94 -16.61 -15.40
C THR A 147 -6.65 -17.76 -14.68
N ASP A 148 -5.93 -18.84 -14.34
CA ASP A 148 -6.42 -19.88 -13.44
C ASP A 148 -6.02 -19.62 -11.98
N ARG A 149 -5.27 -18.53 -11.71
CA ARG A 149 -4.74 -18.14 -10.40
C ARG A 149 -5.18 -16.72 -10.05
N CYS A 150 -4.24 -15.84 -9.66
CA CYS A 150 -4.55 -14.46 -9.28
C CYS A 150 -5.14 -13.67 -10.46
N GLY A 151 -4.70 -14.00 -11.68
CA GLY A 151 -5.12 -13.35 -12.91
C GLY A 151 -6.58 -13.63 -13.28
N SER A 152 -7.24 -14.62 -12.65
CA SER A 152 -8.68 -14.85 -12.85
C SER A 152 -9.52 -13.64 -12.43
N CYS A 153 -9.08 -12.95 -11.38
CA CYS A 153 -9.76 -11.80 -10.79
C CYS A 153 -9.02 -10.48 -11.05
N HIS A 154 -7.69 -10.52 -11.00
CA HIS A 154 -6.85 -9.32 -11.02
C HIS A 154 -6.25 -9.06 -12.41
N PRO A 155 -6.54 -7.89 -13.02
CA PRO A 155 -5.81 -7.40 -14.18
C PRO A 155 -4.33 -7.27 -13.87
N TYR A 156 -3.49 -7.88 -14.70
CA TYR A 156 -2.05 -7.82 -14.54
C TYR A 156 -1.33 -8.06 -15.86
N ARG A 157 -0.47 -7.11 -16.24
CA ARG A 157 0.26 -7.12 -17.52
C ARG A 157 -0.72 -7.35 -18.68
N ASN A 158 -0.47 -8.35 -19.51
CA ASN A 158 -1.23 -8.61 -20.73
C ASN A 158 -2.16 -9.82 -20.57
N ASN A 159 -2.69 -10.07 -19.37
CA ASN A 159 -3.54 -11.24 -19.10
C ASN A 159 -4.99 -11.11 -19.57
N GLU A 160 -5.36 -10.00 -20.21
CA GLU A 160 -6.70 -9.73 -20.78
C GLU A 160 -7.85 -9.77 -19.75
N THR A 161 -7.54 -9.86 -18.45
CA THR A 161 -8.54 -9.79 -17.38
C THR A 161 -9.09 -8.38 -17.28
N GLU A 162 -10.42 -8.28 -17.32
CA GLU A 162 -11.13 -7.01 -17.34
C GLU A 162 -11.02 -6.25 -16.02
N LEU A 163 -10.97 -4.92 -16.11
CA LEU A 163 -10.98 -4.03 -14.95
C LEU A 163 -12.33 -4.06 -14.21
N GLY A 164 -12.31 -3.68 -12.94
CA GLY A 164 -13.49 -3.36 -12.15
C GLY A 164 -14.03 -4.47 -11.24
N TYR A 165 -13.60 -5.73 -11.44
CA TYR A 165 -13.93 -6.81 -10.52
C TYR A 165 -13.00 -6.87 -9.29
N ALA A 166 -11.68 -6.84 -9.53
CA ALA A 166 -10.67 -6.72 -8.49
C ALA A 166 -9.62 -5.66 -8.85
N PRO A 167 -8.88 -5.10 -7.87
CA PRO A 167 -7.88 -4.07 -8.15
C PRO A 167 -6.82 -4.53 -9.16
N ASP A 168 -6.51 -3.65 -10.10
CA ASP A 168 -5.39 -3.78 -11.03
C ASP A 168 -4.07 -3.89 -10.25
N LEU A 169 -3.29 -4.93 -10.54
CA LEU A 169 -2.03 -5.21 -9.85
C LEU A 169 -0.80 -4.61 -10.54
N ASN A 170 -0.97 -3.97 -11.70
CA ASN A 170 0.13 -3.28 -12.38
C ASN A 170 0.63 -2.11 -11.51
N GLY A 171 1.89 -2.17 -11.08
CA GLY A 171 2.47 -1.20 -10.16
C GLY A 171 1.84 -1.23 -8.77
N TRP A 172 1.23 -2.33 -8.34
CA TRP A 172 0.59 -2.45 -7.03
C TRP A 172 1.51 -1.97 -5.90
N GLY A 173 1.00 -1.09 -5.04
CA GLY A 173 1.75 -0.51 -3.94
C GLY A 173 2.78 0.56 -4.34
N SER A 174 3.00 0.83 -5.62
CA SER A 174 3.84 1.94 -6.13
C SER A 174 3.28 3.31 -5.74
N GLU A 175 4.06 4.38 -5.96
CA GLU A 175 3.56 5.75 -5.76
C GLU A 175 2.37 6.05 -6.68
N GLU A 176 2.44 5.65 -7.95
CA GLU A 176 1.36 5.85 -8.92
C GLU A 176 0.08 5.16 -8.46
N TRP A 177 0.18 3.91 -8.00
CA TRP A 177 -0.97 3.13 -7.55
C TRP A 177 -1.60 3.73 -6.29
N LEU A 178 -0.78 4.15 -5.31
CA LEU A 178 -1.26 4.81 -4.10
C LEU A 178 -1.89 6.19 -4.39
N VAL A 179 -1.28 6.99 -5.27
CA VAL A 179 -1.87 8.26 -5.72
C VAL A 179 -3.21 7.99 -6.39
N GLY A 180 -3.31 6.97 -7.25
CA GLY A 180 -4.56 6.60 -7.91
C GLY A 180 -5.67 6.23 -6.94
N ILE A 181 -5.42 5.28 -6.01
CA ILE A 181 -6.47 4.81 -5.10
C ILE A 181 -6.91 5.87 -4.09
N VAL A 182 -5.99 6.75 -3.66
CA VAL A 182 -6.33 7.90 -2.80
C VAL A 182 -7.11 8.96 -3.58
N THR A 183 -6.78 9.18 -4.85
CA THR A 183 -7.47 10.13 -5.72
C THR A 183 -8.92 9.71 -5.93
N ASP A 184 -9.12 8.46 -6.34
CA ASP A 184 -10.44 7.92 -6.64
C ASP A 184 -10.49 6.39 -6.47
N PRO A 185 -10.87 5.87 -5.29
CA PRO A 185 -10.99 4.43 -5.06
C PRO A 185 -12.14 3.79 -5.86
N THR A 186 -13.03 4.60 -6.47
CA THR A 186 -14.12 4.15 -7.35
C THR A 186 -13.73 4.11 -8.83
N HIS A 187 -12.47 4.39 -9.16
CA HIS A 187 -11.98 4.20 -10.53
C HIS A 187 -11.93 2.71 -10.90
N GLN A 188 -12.11 2.35 -12.17
CA GLN A 188 -12.15 0.95 -12.66
C GLN A 188 -10.90 0.13 -12.32
N ARG A 189 -9.76 0.79 -12.07
CA ARG A 189 -8.52 0.14 -11.60
C ARG A 189 -8.59 -0.37 -10.16
N PHE A 190 -9.58 0.03 -9.38
CA PHE A 190 -9.69 -0.26 -7.94
C PHE A 190 -11.02 -0.93 -7.61
N TYR A 191 -11.95 -0.22 -6.98
CA TYR A 191 -13.22 -0.75 -6.48
C TYR A 191 -14.39 0.12 -6.98
N PRO A 192 -14.73 0.09 -8.28
CA PRO A 192 -15.75 0.97 -8.84
C PRO A 192 -17.12 0.81 -8.18
N ASP A 193 -17.55 -0.44 -7.98
CA ASP A 193 -18.87 -0.77 -7.42
C ASP A 193 -18.79 -1.32 -5.99
N THR A 194 -17.58 -1.62 -5.52
CA THR A 194 -17.36 -2.33 -4.25
C THR A 194 -16.51 -1.54 -3.25
N ASN A 195 -16.21 -0.27 -3.51
CA ASN A 195 -15.51 0.58 -2.55
C ASN A 195 -16.35 0.69 -1.27
N ASP A 196 -15.83 0.18 -0.15
CA ASP A 196 -16.53 0.17 1.14
C ASP A 196 -16.97 1.58 1.55
N ARG A 197 -15.99 2.45 1.82
CA ARG A 197 -16.23 3.81 2.31
C ARG A 197 -15.04 4.74 2.17
N MET A 198 -14.03 4.38 1.38
CA MET A 198 -12.87 5.26 1.19
C MET A 198 -13.29 6.49 0.37
N PRO A 199 -13.09 7.72 0.86
CA PRO A 199 -13.45 8.92 0.10
C PRO A 199 -12.61 9.09 -1.17
N ARG A 200 -13.19 9.74 -2.17
CA ARG A 200 -12.51 10.15 -3.41
C ARG A 200 -11.75 11.46 -3.17
N PHE A 201 -10.59 11.39 -2.51
CA PHE A 201 -9.93 12.60 -2.00
C PHE A 201 -9.46 13.57 -3.09
N GLY A 202 -9.23 13.11 -4.33
CA GLY A 202 -8.85 13.99 -5.44
C GLY A 202 -10.04 14.54 -6.23
N VAL A 203 -11.26 14.13 -5.91
CA VAL A 203 -12.46 14.51 -6.66
C VAL A 203 -13.36 15.37 -5.77
N ALA A 204 -13.52 16.65 -6.14
CA ALA A 204 -14.45 17.53 -5.45
C ALA A 204 -15.88 17.01 -5.60
N SER A 205 -16.63 17.00 -4.50
CA SER A 205 -18.04 16.61 -4.48
C SER A 205 -18.86 17.69 -3.78
N ASP A 206 -20.01 18.05 -4.36
CA ASP A 206 -20.91 19.06 -3.79
C ASP A 206 -21.44 18.60 -2.43
N GLY A 207 -21.19 19.41 -1.39
CA GLY A 207 -21.54 19.07 0.00
C GLY A 207 -20.66 17.98 0.63
N GLY A 208 -19.63 17.51 -0.07
CA GLY A 208 -18.68 16.52 0.41
C GLY A 208 -17.40 17.11 1.01
N LEU A 209 -16.41 16.25 1.25
CA LEU A 209 -15.09 16.67 1.71
C LEU A 209 -14.41 17.54 0.64
N GLN A 210 -13.68 18.56 1.10
CA GLN A 210 -12.82 19.32 0.21
C GLN A 210 -11.76 18.38 -0.40
N ALA A 211 -11.63 18.43 -1.72
CA ALA A 211 -10.60 17.66 -2.41
C ALA A 211 -9.20 18.09 -1.98
N LEU A 212 -8.34 17.10 -1.75
CA LEU A 212 -6.91 17.28 -1.59
C LEU A 212 -6.29 17.61 -2.95
N SER A 213 -5.27 18.46 -2.94
CA SER A 213 -4.46 18.69 -4.14
C SER A 213 -3.64 17.44 -4.49
N ASP A 214 -3.31 17.28 -5.78
CA ASP A 214 -2.38 16.24 -6.26
C ASP A 214 -1.09 16.20 -5.44
N LYS A 215 -0.58 17.37 -5.03
CA LYS A 215 0.64 17.46 -4.23
C LYS A 215 0.45 16.89 -2.83
N GLN A 216 -0.68 17.11 -2.18
CA GLN A 216 -0.97 16.53 -0.87
C GLN A 216 -1.11 15.01 -0.97
N ILE A 217 -1.84 14.52 -1.97
CA ILE A 217 -2.00 13.08 -2.23
C ILE A 217 -0.63 12.44 -2.47
N GLN A 218 0.22 13.06 -3.29
CA GLN A 218 1.58 12.59 -3.51
C GLN A 218 2.41 12.53 -2.22
N LEU A 219 2.34 13.57 -1.37
CA LEU A 219 3.11 13.64 -0.13
C LEU A 219 2.73 12.53 0.86
N VAL A 220 1.43 12.25 1.04
CA VAL A 220 0.98 11.16 1.91
C VAL A 220 1.34 9.80 1.33
N SER A 221 1.23 9.60 0.01
CA SER A 221 1.64 8.36 -0.66
C SER A 221 3.15 8.10 -0.55
N GLN A 222 3.99 9.13 -0.74
CA GLN A 222 5.43 9.05 -0.55
C GLN A 222 5.81 8.72 0.90
N TRP A 223 5.09 9.32 1.86
CA TRP A 223 5.30 9.02 3.28
C TRP A 223 4.88 7.58 3.65
N LEU A 224 3.73 7.09 3.18
CA LEU A 224 3.32 5.70 3.41
C LEU A 224 4.38 4.71 2.89
N ARG A 225 5.03 5.04 1.77
CA ARG A 225 6.07 4.23 1.13
C ARG A 225 7.45 4.33 1.78
N GLY A 226 7.67 5.24 2.72
CA GLY A 226 9.02 5.46 3.25
C GLY A 226 9.95 6.28 2.33
N SER A 227 9.40 6.97 1.32
CA SER A 227 10.12 7.64 0.23
C SER A 227 10.31 9.14 0.52
N TRP A 228 11.42 9.49 1.15
CA TRP A 228 11.85 10.88 1.33
C TRP A 228 13.37 10.98 1.42
N TYR A 229 13.88 12.20 1.29
CA TYR A 229 15.32 12.46 1.40
C TYR A 229 15.83 12.08 2.79
N ARG A 230 16.91 11.29 2.83
CA ARG A 230 17.67 10.98 4.04
C ARG A 230 19.12 11.43 3.85
N PRO A 231 19.68 12.26 4.74
CA PRO A 231 21.08 12.64 4.66
C PRO A 231 22.02 11.44 4.74
N VAL A 232 23.12 11.47 3.99
CA VAL A 232 24.17 10.45 4.06
C VAL A 232 24.80 10.50 5.46
N GLY A 233 24.66 9.40 6.23
CA GLY A 233 25.08 9.31 7.64
C GLY A 233 23.95 9.03 8.63
N HIS A 234 22.69 9.12 8.21
CA HIS A 234 21.55 8.76 9.04
C HIS A 234 21.37 7.23 9.05
N ASN A 235 22.00 6.56 10.02
CA ASN A 235 21.86 5.12 10.24
C ASN A 235 20.43 4.83 10.77
N PRO A 236 19.61 4.01 10.09
CA PRO A 236 18.22 3.74 10.52
C PRO A 236 18.10 3.06 11.90
N LYS A 237 19.22 2.59 12.48
CA LYS A 237 19.26 2.05 13.84
C LYS A 237 19.28 3.10 14.96
N ASN A 238 19.40 4.40 14.63
CA ASN A 238 19.52 5.49 15.61
C ASN A 238 18.33 6.46 15.62
N VAL A 239 17.27 6.20 14.85
CA VAL A 239 16.02 6.96 15.02
C VAL A 239 15.24 6.24 16.11
N SER A 240 15.38 6.71 17.35
CA SER A 240 14.42 6.41 18.39
C SER A 240 13.04 6.76 17.87
N GLU A 241 12.19 5.74 17.82
CA GLU A 241 10.74 5.85 17.78
C GLU A 241 10.33 7.00 18.69
N HIS A 242 9.75 8.04 18.09
CA HIS A 242 9.03 9.06 18.84
C HIS A 242 7.58 9.03 18.38
N PRO A 243 6.66 9.11 19.35
CA PRO A 243 5.27 8.67 19.24
C PRO A 243 4.45 9.42 18.19
#